data_AF-A0A4V6I0F2-F1
#
_entry.id   AF-A0A4V6I0F2-F1
#
_cell.length_a   1.000
_cell.length_b   1.000
_cell.length_c   1.000
_cell.angle_alpha   90.00
_cell.angle_beta   90.00
_cell.angle_gamma   90.00
#
_symmetry.space_group_name_H-M   'P 1'
#
loop_
_entity.id
_entity.type
_entity.pdbx_description
1 polymer ?
#
loop_
_entity_poly.entity_id
_entity_poly.type
_entity_poly.pdbx_seq_one_letter_code
_entity_poly.pdbx_strand_id
1 'polypeptide(L)' 'MEYETIRIIQGYAYWFITILLVVLLYGYIYYLYKSQRSGKIDYEKYARLALDDDLNDALVEKRNNKDEKKES' A
#
# COMPACT_ATOMS: atom_id res chain seq x y z
N MET A 1 7.74 1.11 -41.50
CA MET A 1 6.55 0.57 -40.78
C MET A 1 5.36 1.35 -41.28
N GLU A 2 4.36 0.66 -41.82
CA GLU A 2 3.14 1.29 -42.30
C GLU A 2 2.36 1.92 -41.13
N TYR A 3 1.76 3.08 -41.36
CA TYR A 3 1.06 3.87 -40.32
C TYR A 3 -0.09 3.09 -39.67
N GLU A 4 -0.74 2.22 -40.44
CA GLU A 4 -1.81 1.35 -39.95
C GLU A 4 -1.28 0.28 -38.98
N THR A 5 -0.15 -0.35 -39.29
CA THR A 5 0.51 -1.34 -38.41
C THR A 5 0.91 -0.72 -37.07
N ILE A 6 1.50 0.49 -37.15
CA ILE A 6 1.39 1.60 -36.18
C ILE A 6 0.33 1.49 -35.08
N ARG A 7 -0.87 1.91 -35.50
CA ARG A 7 -2.08 2.07 -34.69
C ARG A 7 -2.58 0.75 -34.14
N ILE A 8 -2.50 -0.32 -34.93
CA ILE A 8 -2.95 -1.64 -34.50
C ILE A 8 -2.13 -2.12 -33.31
N ILE A 9 -0.80 -2.05 -33.38
CA ILE A 9 0.09 -2.44 -32.28
C ILE A 9 -0.17 -1.58 -31.05
N GLN A 10 -0.34 -0.26 -31.23
CA GLN A 10 -0.66 0.65 -30.13
C GLN A 10 -1.96 0.24 -29.42
N GLY A 11 -3.03 -0.07 -30.17
CA GLY A 11 -4.31 -0.51 -29.60
C GLY A 11 -4.18 -1.78 -28.75
N TYR A 12 -3.48 -2.80 -29.25
CA TYR A 12 -3.22 -4.03 -28.49
C TYR A 12 -2.34 -3.79 -27.25
N ALA A 13 -1.33 -2.92 -27.37
CA ALA A 13 -0.48 -2.56 -26.24
C ALA A 13 -1.28 -1.86 -25.14
N TYR A 14 -2.15 -0.91 -25.49
CA TYR A 14 -3.03 -0.25 -24.51
C TYR A 14 -3.93 -1.27 -23.80
N TRP A 15 -4.62 -2.11 -24.56
CA TRP A 15 -5.51 -3.14 -23.98
C TRP A 15 -4.77 -4.07 -23.03
N PHE A 16 -3.59 -4.55 -23.42
CA PHE A 16 -2.77 -5.41 -22.59
C PHE A 16 -2.27 -4.71 -21.32
N ILE A 17 -1.77 -3.47 -21.44
CA ILE A 17 -1.32 -2.67 -20.30
C ILE A 17 -2.48 -2.39 -19.33
N THR A 18 -3.69 -2.12 -19.84
CA THR A 18 -4.88 -1.93 -19.01
C THR A 18 -5.20 -3.19 -18.20
N ILE A 19 -5.20 -4.37 -18.83
CA ILE A 19 -5.42 -5.63 -18.13
C ILE A 19 -4.32 -5.89 -17.10
N LEU A 20 -3.06 -5.69 -17.48
CA LEU A 20 -1.92 -5.85 -16.59
C LEU A 20 -2.08 -4.93 -15.36
N LEU A 21 -2.46 -3.67 -15.57
CA LEU A 21 -2.69 -2.71 -14.49
C LEU A 21 -3.80 -3.19 -13.55
N VAL A 22 -4.92 -3.68 -14.10
CA VAL A 22 -6.02 -4.24 -13.30
C VAL A 22 -5.54 -5.43 -12.45
N VAL A 23 -4.79 -6.37 -13.04
CA VAL A 23 -4.26 -7.53 -12.32
C VAL A 23 -3.30 -7.11 -11.21
N LEU A 24 -2.40 -6.16 -11.48
CA LEU A 24 -1.49 -5.62 -10.47
C LEU A 24 -2.24 -4.94 -9.33
N LEU A 25 -3.28 -4.16 -9.62
CA LEU A 25 -4.07 -3.46 -8.61
C LEU A 25 -4.81 -4.46 -7.70
N TYR A 26 -5.51 -5.43 -8.29
CA TYR A 26 -6.19 -6.47 -7.52
C TYR A 26 -5.20 -7.38 -6.75
N GLY A 27 -4.06 -7.70 -7.35
CA GLY A 27 -2.98 -8.41 -6.68
C GLY A 27 -2.43 -7.64 -5.48
N TYR A 28 -2.29 -6.32 -5.60
CA TYR A 28 -1.85 -5.46 -4.51
C TYR A 28 -2.89 -5.37 -3.39
N ILE A 29 -4.17 -5.24 -3.73
CA ILE A 29 -5.27 -5.28 -2.75
C ILE A 29 -5.24 -6.62 -1.98
N TYR A 30 -5.10 -7.75 -2.69
CA TYR A 30 -4.97 -9.05 -2.06
C TYR A 30 -3.73 -9.14 -1.14
N TYR A 31 -2.59 -8.63 -1.59
CA TYR A 31 -1.37 -8.55 -0.79
C TYR A 31 -1.59 -7.74 0.49
N LEU A 32 -2.29 -6.61 0.41
CA LEU A 32 -2.60 -5.75 1.56
C LEU A 32 -3.43 -6.51 2.60
N TYR A 33 -4.50 -7.19 2.19
CA TYR A 33 -5.30 -8.02 3.10
C TYR A 33 -4.51 -9.18 3.68
N LYS A 34 -3.65 -9.84 2.88
CA LYS A 34 -2.78 -10.91 3.36
C LYS A 34 -1.75 -10.40 4.38
N SER A 35 -1.19 -9.20 4.16
CA SER A 35 -0.26 -8.54 5.07
C SER A 35 -0.91 -8.23 6.43
N GLN A 36 -2.15 -7.73 6.41
CA GLN A 36 -2.95 -7.49 7.61
C GLN A 36 -3.22 -8.80 8.37
N ARG A 37 -3.67 -9.86 7.66
CA ARG A 37 -3.93 -11.18 8.27
C ARG A 37 -2.68 -11.84 8.86
N SER A 38 -1.51 -11.53 8.32
CA SER A 38 -0.23 -12.02 8.82
C SER A 38 0.23 -11.31 10.10
N GLY A 39 -0.52 -10.29 10.58
CA GLY A 39 -0.22 -9.58 11.82
C GLY A 39 1.05 -8.73 11.79
N LYS A 40 1.65 -8.51 10.61
CA LYS A 40 2.87 -7.69 10.47
C LYS A 40 2.57 -6.21 10.63
N ILE A 41 1.42 -5.77 10.13
CA ILE A 41 0.95 -4.39 10.23
C ILE A 41 -0.55 -4.43 10.53
N ASP A 42 -0.92 -3.96 11.71
CA ASP A 42 -2.31 -3.71 12.07
C ASP A 42 -2.73 -2.36 11.48
N TYR A 43 -3.49 -2.40 10.39
CA TYR A 43 -4.00 -1.19 9.73
C TYR A 43 -5.25 -0.64 10.40
N GLU A 44 -5.95 -1.41 11.24
CA GLU A 44 -7.15 -0.93 11.94
C GLU A 44 -6.80 0.11 13.00
N LYS A 45 -5.60 0.03 13.60
CA LYS A 45 -5.18 1.00 14.62
C LYS A 45 -5.16 2.44 14.08
N TYR A 46 -4.85 2.65 12.79
CA TYR A 46 -4.83 4.00 12.23
C TYR A 46 -6.25 4.54 12.00
N ALA A 47 -7.22 3.67 11.79
CA ALA A 47 -8.62 4.08 11.74
C ALA A 47 -9.12 4.52 13.12
N ARG A 48 -8.58 3.93 14.20
CA ARG A 48 -8.90 4.32 15.59
C ARG A 48 -8.22 5.61 16.05
N LEU A 49 -7.17 6.07 15.37
CA LEU A 49 -6.48 7.33 15.70
C LEU A 49 -7.43 8.55 15.72
N ALA A 50 -8.47 8.55 14.88
CA ALA A 50 -9.46 9.64 14.88
C ALA A 50 -10.48 9.54 16.02
N LEU A 51 -10.61 8.37 16.65
CA LEU A 51 -11.51 8.12 17.78
C LEU A 51 -10.78 8.33 19.11
N ASP A 52 -9.51 7.91 19.15
CA ASP A 52 -8.60 7.95 20.29
C ASP A 52 -7.61 9.14 20.09
N ASP A 53 -8.15 10.38 20.04
CA ASP A 53 -7.38 11.61 19.74
C ASP A 53 -6.97 12.43 20.97
N ASP A 54 -7.16 11.88 22.18
CA ASP A 54 -6.83 12.57 23.43
C ASP A 54 -5.32 12.79 23.56
N LEU A 55 -4.92 13.90 24.21
CA LEU A 55 -3.52 14.23 24.44
C LEU A 55 -2.79 13.19 25.30
N ASN A 56 -3.51 12.41 26.11
CA ASN A 56 -2.96 11.40 27.00
C ASN A 56 -3.06 9.97 26.45
N ASP A 57 -3.54 9.78 25.22
CA ASP A 57 -3.72 8.44 24.65
C ASP A 57 -2.40 7.75 24.31
N ALA A 58 -2.45 6.43 24.21
CA ALA A 58 -1.29 5.60 23.91
C ALA A 58 -0.80 5.85 22.47
N LEU A 59 0.52 5.90 22.28
CA LEU A 59 1.11 6.06 20.96
C LEU A 59 0.70 4.90 20.03
N VAL A 60 0.10 5.25 18.88
CA VAL A 60 -0.32 4.31 17.83
C VAL A 60 0.85 3.46 17.31
N GLU A 61 2.07 4.01 17.34
CA GLU A 61 3.30 3.26 17.10
C GLU A 61 4.29 3.45 18.22
N LYS A 62 4.82 2.33 18.70
CA LYS A 62 6.00 2.35 19.55
C LYS A 62 7.14 2.96 18.73
N ARG A 63 7.67 4.09 19.20
CA ARG A 63 8.95 4.58 18.69
C ARG A 63 9.99 3.49 18.92
N ASN A 64 10.72 3.13 17.87
CA ASN A 64 11.90 2.31 18.02
C ASN A 64 12.95 3.13 18.77
N ASN A 65 13.04 2.96 20.09
CA ASN A 65 14.07 3.57 20.90
C ASN A 65 15.42 2.89 20.59
N LYS A 66 16.06 3.31 19.49
CA LYS A 66 17.50 3.08 19.30
C LYS A 66 18.35 4.10 20.06
N ASP A 67 17.73 5.09 20.70
CA ASP A 67 18.41 6.21 21.35
C ASP A 67 18.16 6.33 22.87
N GLU A 68 17.66 5.27 23.54
CA GLU A 68 17.56 5.25 25.03
C GLU A 68 18.81 4.70 25.73
N LYS A 69 19.97 4.77 25.07
CA LYS A 69 21.27 4.67 25.74
C LYS A 69 22.11 5.88 25.36
N LYS A 70 21.84 7.02 25.98
CA LYS A 70 22.76 8.14 26.27
C LYS A 70 21.97 9.30 26.85
N GLU A 71 21.57 9.21 28.11
CA GLU A 71 21.48 10.32 29.07
C GLU A 71 20.88 9.83 30.38
N SER A 72 21.75 9.33 31.27
CA SER A 72 21.96 9.79 32.64
C SER A 72 22.93 8.87 33.37
#